data_AF-A0A848IKA9-F1
#
_entry.id   AF-A0A848IKA9-F1
#
_cell.length_a   1.000
_cell.length_b   1.000
_cell.length_c   1.000
_cell.angle_alpha   90.00
_cell.angle_beta   90.00
_cell.angle_gamma   90.00
#
_symmetry.space_group_name_H-M   'P 1'
#
loop_
_entity.id
_entity.type
_entity.pdbx_description
1 polymer ?
#
loop_
_entity_poly.entity_id
_entity_poly.type
_entity_poly.pdbx_seq_one_letter_code
_entity_poly.pdbx_strand_id
1 'polypeptide(L)'
;MNERRGVATGEDNRTSDIDRTHAVIQFRCAVSFPRFSVAKGERWSFVVYGKHRERLAALKEGRRFEFAGGLCLAEDVELIYEGPSNEAYSRAAGYIR
;
A
#
# COMPACT_ATOMS: atom_id res chain seq x y z
N MET A 1 48.14 6.83 7.44
CA MET A 1 47.74 5.82 6.44
C MET A 1 47.20 4.60 7.19
N ASN A 2 46.11 4.03 6.66
CA ASN A 2 45.48 2.74 7.00
C ASN A 2 44.30 2.79 7.99
N GLU A 3 43.25 3.47 7.56
CA GLU A 3 41.97 2.89 7.09
C GLU A 3 41.41 1.66 7.82
N ARG A 4 40.26 1.93 8.45
CA ARG A 4 39.30 1.00 9.07
C ARG A 4 38.80 -0.02 8.03
N ARG A 5 38.86 -1.31 8.35
CA ARG A 5 38.02 -2.33 7.72
C ARG A 5 37.11 -2.94 8.78
N GLY A 6 36.06 -2.20 9.10
CA GLY A 6 34.89 -2.77 9.75
C GLY A 6 34.25 -3.75 8.77
N VAL A 7 34.14 -5.00 9.19
CA VAL A 7 33.36 -6.03 8.50
C VAL A 7 31.94 -5.52 8.41
N ALA A 8 31.53 -5.08 7.22
CA ALA A 8 30.13 -4.87 6.91
C ALA A 8 29.50 -6.25 6.78
N THR A 9 28.90 -6.72 7.88
CA THR A 9 27.98 -7.84 7.89
C THR A 9 27.00 -7.65 6.74
N GLY A 10 27.00 -8.59 5.79
CA GLY A 10 25.95 -8.69 4.80
C GLY A 10 24.65 -9.02 5.53
N GLU A 11 23.89 -7.99 5.89
CA GLU A 11 22.47 -8.13 6.16
C GLU A 11 21.81 -8.52 4.83
N ASP A 12 21.65 -9.82 4.66
CA ASP A 12 20.67 -10.43 3.78
C ASP A 12 19.32 -9.74 4.06
N ASN A 13 18.99 -8.75 3.23
CA ASN A 13 17.79 -7.92 3.30
C ASN A 13 16.55 -8.75 2.98
N ARG A 14 16.25 -9.76 3.80
CA ARG A 14 14.93 -10.38 3.90
C ARG A 14 14.08 -9.51 4.81
N THR A 15 13.76 -8.30 4.32
CA THR A 15 12.67 -7.50 4.88
C THR A 15 11.41 -8.36 4.74
N SER A 16 11.07 -9.06 5.82
CA SER A 16 9.86 -9.87 5.90
C SER A 16 8.68 -8.95 5.63
N ASP A 17 7.62 -9.45 4.98
CA ASP A 17 6.46 -8.60 4.62
C ASP A 17 5.90 -7.82 5.83
N ILE A 18 6.10 -8.37 7.04
CA ILE A 18 5.78 -7.78 8.35
C ILE A 18 6.45 -6.42 8.60
N ASP A 19 7.68 -6.20 8.13
CA ASP A 19 8.43 -4.95 8.32
C ASP A 19 8.11 -3.90 7.24
N ARG A 20 7.39 -4.30 6.18
CA ARG A 20 7.04 -3.39 5.11
C ARG A 20 5.85 -2.53 5.52
N THR A 21 5.81 -1.31 5.00
CA THR A 21 4.63 -0.46 5.13
C THR A 21 3.48 -1.05 4.34
N HIS A 22 2.30 -1.14 4.94
CA HIS A 22 1.04 -1.46 4.31
C HIS A 22 0.19 -0.21 4.19
N ALA A 23 -0.59 -0.15 3.12
CA ALA A 23 -1.64 0.83 2.94
C ALA A 23 -2.99 0.11 2.87
N VAL A 24 -4.01 0.72 3.47
CA VAL A 24 -5.40 0.31 3.28
C VAL A 24 -6.17 1.47 2.70
N ILE A 25 -6.86 1.20 1.60
CA ILE A 25 -7.73 2.15 0.93
C ILE A 25 -9.18 1.71 1.05
N GLN A 26 -10.10 2.68 1.07
CA GLN A 26 -11.54 2.46 1.01
C GLN A 26 -12.14 3.17 -0.20
N PHE A 27 -12.96 2.48 -0.98
CA PHE A 27 -13.65 3.08 -2.11
C PHE A 27 -14.84 3.92 -1.64
N ARG A 28 -14.90 5.19 -2.07
CA ARG A 28 -15.95 6.16 -1.73
C ARG A 28 -17.21 5.99 -2.58
N CYS A 29 -17.06 5.39 -3.76
CA CYS A 29 -18.13 5.09 -4.72
C CYS A 29 -17.92 3.69 -5.31
N ALA A 30 -18.90 3.20 -6.06
CA ALA A 30 -18.72 1.97 -6.82
C ALA A 30 -17.87 2.27 -8.07
N VAL A 31 -16.82 1.49 -8.30
CA VAL A 31 -15.90 1.64 -9.44
C VAL A 31 -15.87 0.34 -10.23
N SER A 32 -15.96 0.44 -11.56
CA SER A 32 -15.88 -0.73 -12.44
C SER A 32 -14.56 -0.73 -13.19
N PHE A 33 -13.80 -1.82 -13.05
CA PHE A 33 -12.56 -2.06 -13.76
C PHE A 33 -12.78 -3.13 -14.85
N PRO A 34 -11.85 -3.28 -15.81
CA PRO A 34 -12.04 -4.21 -16.93
C PRO A 34 -12.27 -5.68 -16.55
N ARG A 35 -11.83 -6.11 -15.35
CA ARG A 35 -11.88 -7.51 -14.90
C ARG A 35 -12.70 -7.75 -13.64
N PHE A 36 -13.10 -6.69 -12.93
CA PHE A 36 -13.81 -6.78 -11.64
C PHE A 36 -14.41 -5.42 -11.31
N SER A 37 -15.38 -5.39 -10.40
CA SER A 37 -15.99 -4.16 -9.91
C SER A 37 -15.88 -4.14 -8.38
N VAL A 38 -15.75 -2.95 -7.82
CA VAL A 38 -15.72 -2.72 -6.37
C VAL A 38 -16.95 -1.94 -5.94
N ALA A 39 -17.52 -2.34 -4.80
CA ALA A 39 -18.64 -1.63 -4.21
C ALA A 39 -18.17 -0.39 -3.42
N LYS A 40 -19.09 0.55 -3.18
CA LYS A 40 -18.85 1.62 -2.22
C LYS A 40 -18.59 1.04 -0.83
N GLY A 41 -17.57 1.55 -0.15
CA GLY A 41 -17.15 1.12 1.19
C GLY A 41 -16.19 -0.07 1.19
N GLU A 42 -15.97 -0.71 0.03
CA GLU A 42 -15.03 -1.82 -0.13
C GLU A 42 -13.62 -1.38 0.25
N ARG A 43 -12.89 -2.24 0.97
CA ARG A 43 -11.54 -1.96 1.46
C ARG A 43 -10.53 -2.86 0.76
N TRP A 44 -9.39 -2.28 0.41
CA TRP A 44 -8.29 -2.99 -0.24
C TRP A 44 -6.98 -2.66 0.45
N SER A 45 -6.22 -3.69 0.79
CA SER A 45 -4.87 -3.54 1.34
C SER A 45 -3.81 -3.90 0.31
N PHE A 46 -2.65 -3.26 0.42
CA PHE A 46 -1.47 -3.62 -0.35
C PHE A 46 -0.18 -3.23 0.39
N VAL A 47 0.88 -3.97 0.10
CA VAL A 47 2.23 -3.68 0.60
C VAL A 47 2.82 -2.54 -0.23
N VAL A 48 3.31 -1.50 0.41
CA VAL A 48 3.88 -0.30 -0.21
C VAL A 48 5.31 -0.61 -0.68
N TYR A 49 5.39 -1.32 -1.80
CA TYR A 49 6.66 -1.72 -2.42
C TYR A 49 6.60 -1.62 -3.94
N GLY A 50 7.72 -1.23 -4.57
CA GLY A 50 7.82 -1.06 -6.03
C GLY A 50 6.71 -0.16 -6.58
N LYS A 51 5.96 -0.67 -7.57
CA LYS A 51 4.84 0.05 -8.22
C LYS A 51 3.74 0.53 -7.26
N HIS A 52 3.58 -0.15 -6.11
CA HIS A 52 2.57 0.25 -5.13
C HIS A 52 2.96 1.51 -4.35
N ARG A 53 4.27 1.83 -4.28
CA ARG A 53 4.74 3.08 -3.72
C ARG A 53 4.35 4.27 -4.60
N GLU A 54 4.48 4.13 -5.91
CA GLU A 54 4.04 5.14 -6.87
C GLU A 54 2.51 5.30 -6.87
N ARG A 55 1.77 4.19 -6.74
CA ARG A 55 0.32 4.22 -6.54
C ARG A 55 -0.07 5.05 -5.31
N LEU A 56 0.58 4.80 -4.17
CA LEU A 56 0.29 5.52 -2.93
C LEU A 56 0.63 7.01 -3.04
N ALA A 57 1.75 7.35 -3.69
CA ALA A 57 2.10 8.74 -3.97
C ALA A 57 1.04 9.43 -4.84
N ALA A 58 0.65 8.81 -5.96
CA ALA A 58 -0.39 9.34 -6.84
C ALA A 58 -1.72 9.53 -6.10
N LEU A 59 -2.13 8.59 -5.24
CA LEU A 59 -3.31 8.73 -4.39
C LEU A 59 -3.20 9.96 -3.47
N LYS A 60 -2.09 10.12 -2.76
CA LYS A 60 -1.85 11.27 -1.86
C LYS A 60 -1.81 12.61 -2.59
N GLU A 61 -1.33 12.61 -3.82
CA GLU A 61 -1.26 13.79 -4.69
C GLU A 61 -2.60 14.09 -5.40
N GLY A 62 -3.65 13.28 -5.20
CA GLY A 62 -4.93 13.46 -5.89
C GLY A 62 -4.90 13.08 -7.37
N ARG A 63 -3.90 12.31 -7.80
CA ARG A 63 -3.69 11.90 -9.20
C ARG A 63 -4.33 10.55 -9.48
N ARG A 64 -4.52 10.26 -10.78
CA ARG A 64 -4.98 8.95 -11.24
C ARG A 64 -3.87 7.91 -11.09
N PHE A 65 -4.23 6.67 -10.82
CA PHE A 65 -3.28 5.56 -10.68
C PHE A 65 -3.81 4.24 -11.24
N GLU A 66 -2.90 3.36 -11.64
CA GLU A 66 -3.27 2.03 -12.11
C GLU A 66 -3.71 1.15 -10.93
N PHE A 67 -4.92 0.59 -11.03
CA PHE A 67 -5.47 -0.36 -10.08
C PHE A 67 -6.13 -1.52 -10.84
N ALA A 68 -5.59 -2.72 -10.61
CA ALA A 68 -6.10 -4.00 -11.11
C ALA A 68 -6.50 -3.99 -12.60
N GLY A 69 -5.61 -3.40 -13.41
CA GLY A 69 -5.72 -3.35 -14.86
C GLY A 69 -6.57 -2.21 -15.41
N GLY A 70 -7.08 -1.31 -14.57
CA GLY A 70 -7.74 -0.06 -14.98
C GLY A 70 -7.12 1.16 -14.33
N LEU A 71 -7.65 2.34 -14.68
CA LEU A 71 -7.23 3.62 -14.12
C LEU A 71 -8.25 4.08 -13.07
N CYS A 72 -7.80 4.27 -11.84
CA CYS A 72 -8.61 4.72 -10.70
C CYS A 72 -8.34 6.21 -10.43
N LEU A 73 -9.38 6.97 -10.05
CA LEU A 73 -9.24 8.35 -9.60
C LEU A 73 -8.95 8.35 -8.10
N ALA A 74 -8.03 9.21 -7.65
CA ALA A 74 -7.80 9.39 -6.22
C ALA A 74 -9.05 9.86 -5.47
N GLU A 75 -9.92 10.63 -6.09
CA GLU A 75 -11.15 11.14 -5.46
C GLU A 75 -12.17 10.05 -5.12
N ASP A 76 -12.13 8.93 -5.85
CA ASP A 76 -12.99 7.76 -5.64
C ASP A 76 -12.53 6.90 -4.46
N VAL A 77 -11.38 7.22 -3.87
CA VAL A 77 -10.68 6.38 -2.90
C VAL A 77 -10.19 7.20 -1.72
N GLU A 78 -10.27 6.64 -0.52
CA GLU A 78 -9.71 7.22 0.68
C GLU A 78 -8.59 6.34 1.21
N LEU A 79 -7.44 6.93 1.54
CA LEU A 79 -6.42 6.25 2.32
C LEU A 79 -6.84 6.25 3.80
N ILE A 80 -7.19 5.08 4.32
CA ILE A 80 -7.68 4.93 5.70
C ILE A 80 -6.60 4.41 6.66
N TYR A 81 -5.49 3.86 6.12
CA TYR A 81 -4.34 3.43 6.91
C TYR A 81 -3.06 3.44 6.09
N GLU A 82 -1.96 3.84 6.72
CA GLU A 82 -0.60 3.68 6.22
C GLU A 82 0.32 3.41 7.42
N GLY A 83 1.01 2.28 7.41
CA GLY A 83 1.84 1.89 8.55
C GLY A 83 2.24 0.42 8.53
N PRO A 84 2.85 -0.09 9.59
CA PRO A 84 3.25 -1.50 9.68
C PRO A 84 2.04 -2.43 9.77
N SER A 85 2.25 -3.73 9.55
CA SER A 85 1.24 -4.77 9.78
C SER A 85 1.03 -4.97 11.29
N ASN A 86 0.01 -4.31 11.84
CA ASN A 86 -0.36 -4.36 13.26
C ASN A 86 -1.89 -4.45 13.44
N GLU A 87 -2.36 -4.33 14.68
CA GLU A 87 -3.80 -4.33 15.00
C GLU A 87 -4.57 -3.22 14.26
N ALA A 88 -4.00 -2.02 14.14
CA ALA A 88 -4.62 -0.91 13.42
C ALA A 88 -4.78 -1.21 11.93
N TYR A 89 -3.76 -1.83 11.30
CA TYR A 89 -3.87 -2.36 9.94
C TYR A 89 -5.01 -3.39 9.85
N SER A 90 -5.08 -4.36 10.78
CA SER A 90 -6.12 -5.39 10.75
C SER A 90 -7.53 -4.83 10.91
N ARG A 91 -7.72 -3.80 11.76
CA ARG A 91 -8.99 -3.07 11.88
C ARG A 91 -9.33 -2.31 10.60
N ALA A 92 -8.35 -1.58 10.04
CA ALA A 92 -8.55 -0.83 8.80
C ALA A 92 -8.89 -1.75 7.62
N ALA A 93 -8.21 -2.89 7.50
CA ALA A 93 -8.50 -3.91 6.49
C ALA A 93 -9.85 -4.63 6.73
N GLY A 94 -10.43 -4.51 7.92
CA GLY A 94 -11.68 -5.17 8.29
C GLY A 94 -11.56 -6.63 8.70
N TYR A 95 -10.35 -7.10 9.01
CA TYR A 95 -10.12 -8.48 9.51
C TYR A 95 -10.62 -8.66 10.93
N ILE A 96 -10.61 -7.59 11.72
CA ILE A 96 -11.08 -7.57 13.10
C ILE A 96 -11.95 -6.33 13.32
N ARG A 97 -12.90 -6.43 14.25
CA ARG A 97 -13.89 -5.41 14.56
C ARG A 97 -13.78 -4.94 16.00
#